data_AF-A0A397CFV6-F1
#
_entry.id   AF-A0A397CFV6-F1
#
_cell.length_a   1.000
_cell.length_b   1.000
_cell.length_c   1.000
_cell.angle_alpha   90.00
_cell.angle_beta   90.00
_cell.angle_gamma   90.00
#
_symmetry.space_group_name_H-M   'P 1'
#
loop_
_entity.id
_entity.type
_entity.pdbx_description
1 polymer ?
#
loop_
_entity_poly.entity_id
_entity_poly.type
_entity_poly.pdbx_seq_one_letter_code
_entity_poly.pdbx_strand_id
1 'polypeptide(L)'
;MNFSAADEAISFLHDFHRVFGGPADFSPYDPAYKTFLRQLTLGCFAIGVLVMSLLLLIVVRRVMALGAGTPSRTSPSYAAYTRLRRNWNHHGSNDIFAVILLGFTALSALGGLLAEAQVDYSVHRVSHSMHNMSNTFHSIHGIGANVSAIAQGMRANTDDMLLTFKDTLPANATDLALEAMRYTPLLVVSRSFVVSVVVSLPFSYIRRLVHISHSLANSTHGLPSNFSHLANQWEEEYFWMKSSTNGIILTMTLACFLAISAIGWSMSSALRMAVFLILVVIPSSHGLFGIYLSNSIESADFCVAPAANTMMLFHNDSAVQYFVECPANTTLFGPTMSNFHASVHDASAIEELLQKFATTLPEDTRKRLQVGYLDPIADQLAALAALEASYYSVSACAPMSQSHKDVVQTWCTNGILGMFTLWVHQVALCAMLFLSVIALVTVFEQVRAKEERVEMQYHLLSTYEEDNIEHLYMSPE
;
A
#
# COMPACT_ATOMS: atom_id res chain seq x y z
N MET A 1 0.72 32.27 -8.72
CA MET A 1 1.10 30.96 -8.17
C MET A 1 -0.16 30.12 -8.21
N ASN A 2 -0.22 29.08 -9.05
CA ASN A 2 -1.34 28.15 -9.04
C ASN A 2 -1.05 27.11 -7.96
N PHE A 3 -1.52 27.36 -6.74
CA PHE A 3 -1.52 26.31 -5.72
C PHE A 3 -2.52 25.24 -6.17
N SER A 4 -2.09 23.98 -6.22
CA SER A 4 -3.03 22.89 -6.43
C SER A 4 -3.81 22.66 -5.14
N ALA A 5 -5.05 22.16 -5.24
CA ALA A 5 -5.84 21.80 -4.06
C ALA A 5 -5.12 20.79 -3.15
N ALA A 6 -4.22 19.99 -3.72
CA ALA A 6 -3.37 19.07 -2.96
C ALA A 6 -2.34 19.81 -2.10
N ASP A 7 -1.70 20.88 -2.61
CA ASP A 7 -0.72 21.66 -1.84
C ASP A 7 -1.37 22.33 -0.63
N GLU A 8 -2.58 22.87 -0.80
CA GLU A 8 -3.36 23.44 0.29
C GLU A 8 -3.77 22.37 1.32
N ALA A 9 -4.21 21.19 0.86
CA ALA A 9 -4.55 20.08 1.74
C ALA A 9 -3.33 19.59 2.54
N ILE A 10 -2.17 19.47 1.90
CA ILE A 10 -0.90 19.11 2.56
C ILE A 10 -0.57 20.12 3.65
N SER A 11 -0.54 21.43 3.30
CA SER A 11 -0.24 22.49 4.27
C SER A 11 -1.23 22.48 5.44
N PHE A 12 -2.53 22.37 5.15
CA PHE A 12 -3.56 22.33 6.17
C PHE A 12 -3.36 21.16 7.12
N LEU A 13 -3.20 19.93 6.62
CA LEU A 13 -3.06 18.72 7.44
C LEU A 13 -1.76 18.72 8.24
N HIS A 14 -0.67 19.19 7.64
CA HIS A 14 0.64 19.33 8.28
C HIS A 14 0.60 20.33 9.44
N ASP A 15 -0.10 21.46 9.30
CA ASP A 15 -0.23 22.44 10.37
C ASP A 15 -1.32 22.04 11.40
N PHE A 16 -2.37 21.36 10.96
CA PHE A 16 -3.53 21.01 11.79
C PHE A 16 -3.13 20.20 13.02
N HIS A 17 -2.34 19.15 12.85
CA HIS A 17 -1.99 18.26 13.97
C HIS A 17 -0.99 18.89 14.94
N ARG A 18 -0.15 19.81 14.48
CA ARG A 18 0.78 20.59 15.32
C ARG A 18 0.08 21.49 16.31
N VAL A 19 -1.09 22.04 15.94
CA VAL A 19 -1.94 22.82 16.86
C VAL A 19 -2.38 21.98 18.07
N PHE A 20 -2.51 20.67 17.90
CA PHE A 20 -2.87 19.72 18.95
C PHE A 20 -1.65 19.09 19.65
N GLY A 21 -0.46 19.66 19.46
CA GLY A 21 0.78 19.18 20.08
C GLY A 21 1.37 17.94 19.41
N GLY A 22 0.98 17.66 18.16
CA GLY A 22 1.57 16.58 17.37
C GLY A 22 3.03 16.87 16.96
N PRO A 23 3.79 15.83 16.55
CA PRO A 23 5.21 15.97 16.20
C PRO A 23 5.43 16.93 15.02
N ALA A 24 6.59 17.57 14.97
CA ALA A 24 6.87 18.52 13.88
C ALA A 24 7.14 17.84 12.54
N ASP A 25 7.75 16.65 12.56
CA ASP A 25 8.31 16.02 11.37
C ASP A 25 7.75 14.61 11.16
N PHE A 26 7.71 14.20 9.90
CA PHE A 26 7.41 12.83 9.51
C PHE A 26 8.35 11.87 10.23
N SER A 27 7.80 11.01 11.07
CA SER A 27 8.59 10.13 11.95
C SER A 27 7.94 8.75 12.07
N PRO A 28 7.94 7.95 10.97
CA PRO A 28 7.19 6.70 10.87
C PRO A 28 7.70 5.59 11.81
N TYR A 29 8.82 5.81 12.50
CA TYR A 29 9.39 4.87 13.49
C TYR A 29 9.36 5.40 14.92
N ASP A 30 9.01 6.66 15.13
CA ASP A 30 8.89 7.22 16.48
C ASP A 30 7.65 6.65 17.18
N PRO A 31 7.79 5.97 18.34
CA PRO A 31 6.64 5.49 19.10
C PRO A 31 5.70 6.62 19.53
N ALA A 32 6.19 7.84 19.78
CA ALA A 32 5.35 8.98 20.15
C ALA A 32 4.45 9.40 18.98
N TYR A 33 5.00 9.47 17.77
CA TYR A 33 4.26 9.75 16.54
C TYR A 33 3.16 8.71 16.28
N LYS A 34 3.49 7.42 16.34
CA LYS A 34 2.50 6.34 16.20
C LYS A 34 1.43 6.38 17.28
N THR A 35 1.82 6.69 18.51
CA THR A 35 0.89 6.76 19.64
C THR A 35 -0.08 7.92 19.46
N PHE A 36 0.39 9.08 19.01
CA PHE A 36 -0.46 10.22 18.69
C PHE A 36 -1.52 9.87 17.63
N LEU A 37 -1.08 9.32 16.49
CA LEU A 37 -1.97 8.89 15.42
C LEU A 37 -3.01 7.86 15.90
N ARG A 38 -2.59 6.88 16.71
CA ARG A 38 -3.49 5.90 17.31
C ARG A 38 -4.45 6.51 18.34
N GLN A 39 -4.02 7.47 19.13
CA GLN A 39 -4.89 8.15 20.09
C GLN A 39 -5.96 8.98 19.38
N LEU A 40 -5.62 9.59 18.24
CA LEU A 40 -6.59 10.28 17.39
C LEU A 40 -7.67 9.32 16.89
N THR A 41 -7.30 8.14 16.38
CA THR A 41 -8.29 7.14 15.93
C THR A 41 -9.17 6.64 17.07
N LEU A 42 -8.58 6.30 18.22
CA LEU A 42 -9.32 5.85 19.39
C LEU A 42 -10.23 6.93 19.98
N GLY A 43 -9.78 8.19 19.99
CA GLY A 43 -10.59 9.33 20.44
C GLY A 43 -11.82 9.53 19.55
N CYS A 44 -11.65 9.44 18.24
CA CYS A 44 -12.76 9.52 17.28
C CYS A 44 -13.76 8.38 17.49
N PHE A 45 -13.27 7.14 17.64
CA PHE A 45 -14.12 5.99 17.94
C PHE A 45 -14.89 6.17 19.26
N ALA A 46 -14.24 6.67 20.32
CA ALA A 46 -14.88 6.93 21.61
C ALA A 46 -16.00 7.97 21.51
N ILE A 47 -15.81 9.03 20.70
CA ILE A 47 -16.87 10.00 20.37
C ILE A 47 -18.05 9.29 19.68
N GLY A 48 -17.77 8.40 18.71
CA GLY A 48 -18.81 7.62 18.05
C GLY A 48 -19.63 6.74 19.01
N VAL A 49 -18.98 6.08 19.97
CA VAL A 49 -19.65 5.29 21.01
C VAL A 49 -20.51 6.18 21.92
N LEU A 50 -20.03 7.36 22.27
CA LEU A 50 -20.79 8.33 23.06
C LEU A 50 -22.03 8.82 22.29
N VAL A 51 -21.87 9.19 21.02
CA VAL A 51 -22.98 9.63 20.15
C VAL A 51 -24.02 8.51 19.99
N MET A 52 -23.57 7.27 19.73
CA MET A 52 -24.45 6.11 19.67
C MET A 52 -25.22 5.93 20.99
N SER A 53 -24.54 6.05 22.14
CA SER A 53 -25.17 5.90 23.46
C SER A 53 -26.24 6.97 23.70
N LEU A 54 -25.96 8.23 23.34
CA LEU A 54 -26.95 9.32 23.42
C LEU A 54 -28.16 9.08 22.51
N LEU A 55 -27.93 8.66 21.27
CA LEU A 55 -29.00 8.36 20.33
C LEU A 55 -29.83 7.15 20.78
N LEU A 56 -29.19 6.13 21.35
CA LEU A 56 -29.87 4.97 21.92
C LEU A 56 -30.77 5.39 23.08
N LEU A 57 -30.32 6.29 23.96
CA LEU A 57 -31.18 6.85 25.00
C LEU A 57 -32.37 7.62 24.43
N ILE A 58 -32.19 8.38 23.35
CA ILE A 58 -33.28 9.08 22.66
C ILE A 58 -34.29 8.08 22.07
N VAL A 59 -33.80 7.04 21.37
CA VAL A 59 -34.61 5.99 20.77
C VAL A 59 -35.38 5.22 21.85
N VAL A 60 -34.70 4.74 22.90
CA VAL A 60 -35.32 4.01 24.01
C VAL A 60 -36.35 4.87 24.72
N ARG A 61 -36.03 6.13 25.03
CA ARG A 61 -36.99 7.04 25.68
C ARG A 61 -38.26 7.20 24.83
N ARG A 62 -38.12 7.35 23.52
CA ARG A 62 -39.23 7.53 22.59
C ARG A 62 -40.05 6.24 22.41
N VAL A 63 -39.38 5.10 22.25
CA VAL A 63 -40.04 3.79 22.08
C VAL A 63 -40.71 3.32 23.38
N MET A 64 -40.07 3.48 24.54
CA MET A 64 -40.61 3.04 25.84
C MET A 64 -41.71 3.96 26.38
N ALA A 65 -41.65 5.27 26.11
CA ALA A 65 -42.75 6.19 26.43
C ALA A 65 -44.06 5.79 25.71
N LEU A 66 -43.97 5.14 24.55
CA LEU A 66 -45.11 4.62 23.80
C LEU A 66 -45.56 3.22 24.28
N GLY A 67 -44.71 2.47 24.99
CA GLY A 67 -45.05 1.17 25.57
C GLY A 67 -45.72 1.27 26.95
N ALA A 68 -45.46 2.34 27.70
CA ALA A 68 -46.09 2.61 29.00
C ALA A 68 -47.51 3.21 28.88
N GLY A 69 -47.96 3.55 27.67
CA GLY A 69 -49.36 3.83 27.38
C GLY A 69 -50.14 2.52 27.39
N THR A 70 -50.65 2.14 28.55
CA THR A 70 -51.65 1.09 28.68
C THR A 70 -52.78 1.33 27.66
N PRO A 71 -53.25 0.30 26.92
CA PRO A 71 -54.42 0.43 26.07
C PRO A 71 -55.63 0.54 26.99
N SER A 72 -55.94 1.75 27.45
CA SER A 72 -57.25 2.00 28.04
C SER A 72 -58.28 1.76 26.94
N ARG A 73 -59.03 0.68 27.12
CA ARG A 73 -60.27 0.25 26.45
C ARG A 73 -61.34 1.35 26.43
N THR A 74 -61.02 2.52 25.90
CA THR A 74 -61.95 3.64 25.75
C THR A 74 -62.00 4.01 24.29
N SER A 75 -63.17 3.78 23.69
CA SER A 75 -63.49 4.12 22.31
C SER A 75 -62.98 5.52 21.97
N PRO A 76 -62.28 5.70 20.84
CA PRO A 76 -61.69 6.99 20.50
C PRO A 76 -62.80 8.04 20.36
N SER A 77 -62.77 9.06 21.21
CA SER A 77 -63.74 10.16 21.11
C SER A 77 -63.57 10.93 19.80
N TYR A 78 -64.66 11.42 19.23
CA TYR A 78 -64.67 12.23 18.00
C TYR A 78 -63.75 13.47 18.09
N ALA A 79 -63.50 13.96 19.32
CA ALA A 79 -62.55 15.03 19.62
C ALA A 79 -61.07 14.62 19.43
N ALA A 80 -60.72 13.35 19.69
CA ALA A 80 -59.41 12.79 19.37
C ALA A 80 -59.21 12.69 17.85
N TYR A 81 -60.24 12.26 17.11
CA TYR A 81 -60.22 12.15 15.66
C TYR A 81 -60.02 13.52 14.96
N THR A 82 -60.64 14.58 15.48
CA THR A 82 -60.51 15.94 14.93
C THR A 82 -59.19 16.63 15.31
N ARG A 83 -58.63 16.38 16.50
CA ARG A 83 -57.26 16.79 16.84
C ARG A 83 -56.21 16.09 15.97
N LEU A 84 -56.39 14.79 15.71
CA LEU A 84 -55.57 14.04 14.77
C LEU A 84 -55.64 14.66 13.38
N ARG A 85 -56.82 14.96 12.84
CA ARG A 85 -57.02 15.53 11.50
C ARG A 85 -56.38 16.91 11.30
N ARG A 86 -56.36 17.79 12.32
CA ARG A 86 -55.68 19.10 12.22
C ARG A 86 -54.16 19.00 12.19
N ASN A 87 -53.61 17.95 12.79
CA ASN A 87 -52.17 17.71 12.80
C ASN A 87 -51.65 17.23 11.42
N TRP A 88 -52.51 16.68 10.54
CA TRP A 88 -52.12 16.06 9.26
C TRP A 88 -51.36 16.99 8.30
N ASN A 89 -51.66 18.28 8.27
CA ASN A 89 -50.94 19.24 7.41
C ASN A 89 -49.48 19.45 7.83
N HIS A 90 -49.10 19.09 9.07
CA HIS A 90 -47.71 19.11 9.54
C HIS A 90 -47.02 17.73 9.43
N HIS A 91 -47.79 16.64 9.24
CA HIS A 91 -47.23 15.27 9.23
C HIS A 91 -46.59 14.91 7.89
N GLY A 92 -47.23 15.28 6.76
CA GLY A 92 -46.64 15.06 5.43
C GLY A 92 -45.32 15.81 5.20
N SER A 93 -45.13 16.96 5.86
CA SER A 93 -43.89 17.75 5.77
C SER A 93 -42.69 17.05 6.40
N ASN A 94 -42.90 16.33 7.52
CA ASN A 94 -41.82 15.64 8.24
C ASN A 94 -41.40 14.35 7.52
N ASP A 95 -42.35 13.62 6.94
CA ASP A 95 -42.08 12.43 6.12
C ASP A 95 -41.22 12.79 4.89
N ILE A 96 -41.60 13.86 4.18
CA ILE A 96 -40.85 14.35 3.00
C ILE A 96 -39.44 14.81 3.40
N PHE A 97 -39.32 15.56 4.51
CA PHE A 97 -38.01 16.01 5.01
C PHE A 97 -37.10 14.83 5.36
N ALA A 98 -37.62 13.80 6.05
CA ALA A 98 -36.87 12.61 6.38
C ALA A 98 -36.41 11.84 5.13
N VAL A 99 -37.29 11.68 4.14
CA VAL A 99 -36.94 11.00 2.87
C VAL A 99 -35.87 11.78 2.10
N ILE A 100 -35.98 13.11 2.02
CA ILE A 100 -34.96 13.95 1.38
C ILE A 100 -33.61 13.81 2.09
N LEU A 101 -33.60 13.87 3.43
CA LEU A 101 -32.40 13.75 4.23
C LEU A 101 -31.72 12.37 4.06
N LEU A 102 -32.50 11.28 4.07
CA LEU A 102 -31.99 9.93 3.82
C LEU A 102 -31.47 9.77 2.38
N GLY A 103 -32.13 10.40 1.40
CA GLY A 103 -31.67 10.43 0.01
C GLY A 103 -30.32 11.13 -0.12
N PHE A 104 -30.14 12.30 0.49
CA PHE A 104 -28.85 12.98 0.56
C PHE A 104 -27.79 12.14 1.29
N THR A 105 -28.16 11.45 2.35
CA THR A 105 -27.22 10.61 3.11
C THR A 105 -26.75 9.42 2.27
N ALA A 106 -27.64 8.78 1.52
CA ALA A 106 -27.28 7.71 0.58
C ALA A 106 -26.38 8.22 -0.57
N LEU A 107 -26.71 9.37 -1.16
CA LEU A 107 -25.88 9.99 -2.21
C LEU A 107 -24.49 10.38 -1.69
N SER A 108 -24.42 10.93 -0.47
CA SER A 108 -23.14 11.27 0.18
C SER A 108 -22.31 10.02 0.48
N ALA A 109 -22.92 8.93 0.90
CA ALA A 109 -22.23 7.66 1.11
C ALA A 109 -21.66 7.09 -0.20
N LEU A 110 -22.42 7.17 -1.30
CA LEU A 110 -21.96 6.76 -2.63
C LEU A 110 -20.85 7.66 -3.19
N GLY A 111 -20.87 8.97 -2.87
CA GLY A 111 -19.82 9.91 -3.26
C GLY A 111 -18.43 9.54 -2.71
N GLY A 112 -18.38 8.91 -1.54
CA GLY A 112 -17.13 8.39 -0.95
C GLY A 112 -16.41 7.38 -1.84
N LEU A 113 -17.15 6.58 -2.63
CA LEU A 113 -16.56 5.57 -3.52
C LEU A 113 -15.69 6.18 -4.63
N LEU A 114 -16.03 7.39 -5.08
CA LEU A 114 -15.23 8.09 -6.10
C LEU A 114 -13.89 8.59 -5.54
N ALA A 115 -13.89 9.07 -4.30
CA ALA A 115 -12.66 9.48 -3.62
C ALA A 115 -11.77 8.26 -3.31
N GLU A 116 -12.38 7.13 -2.93
CA GLU A 116 -11.69 5.85 -2.74
C GLU A 116 -10.97 5.38 -4.01
N ALA A 117 -11.58 5.53 -5.19
CA ALA A 117 -10.96 5.17 -6.46
C ALA A 117 -9.67 5.97 -6.76
N GLN A 118 -9.58 7.23 -6.29
CA GLN A 118 -8.35 8.02 -6.42
C GLN A 118 -7.24 7.49 -5.52
N VAL A 119 -7.59 7.11 -4.29
CA VAL A 119 -6.65 6.50 -3.34
C VAL A 119 -6.19 5.15 -3.87
N ASP A 120 -7.09 4.31 -4.37
CA ASP A 120 -6.79 3.00 -4.98
C ASP A 120 -5.72 3.11 -6.07
N TYR A 121 -5.90 4.06 -6.98
CA TYR A 121 -4.95 4.28 -8.07
C TYR A 121 -3.56 4.63 -7.53
N SER A 122 -3.49 5.52 -6.54
CA SER A 122 -2.24 5.95 -5.94
C SER A 122 -1.54 4.83 -5.14
N VAL A 123 -2.31 4.03 -4.38
CA VAL A 123 -1.79 2.87 -3.64
C VAL A 123 -1.22 1.83 -4.60
N HIS A 124 -1.96 1.50 -5.66
CA HIS A 124 -1.50 0.53 -6.64
C HIS A 124 -0.21 0.98 -7.35
N ARG A 125 -0.08 2.28 -7.66
CA ARG A 125 1.13 2.83 -8.29
C ARG A 125 2.35 2.74 -7.37
N VAL A 126 2.19 3.02 -6.08
CA VAL A 126 3.26 2.85 -5.08
C VAL A 126 3.63 1.37 -4.91
N SER A 127 2.64 0.47 -4.77
CA SER A 127 2.86 -0.99 -4.67
C SER A 127 3.64 -1.51 -5.88
N HIS A 128 3.21 -1.17 -7.10
CA HIS A 128 3.89 -1.53 -8.33
C HIS A 128 5.35 -1.04 -8.37
N SER A 129 5.60 0.20 -7.94
CA SER A 129 6.94 0.76 -7.89
C SER A 129 7.84 0.02 -6.89
N MET A 130 7.31 -0.36 -5.73
CA MET A 130 8.05 -1.13 -4.72
C MET A 130 8.38 -2.53 -5.22
N HIS A 131 7.47 -3.20 -5.94
CA HIS A 131 7.75 -4.46 -6.62
C HIS A 131 8.84 -4.32 -7.68
N ASN A 132 8.79 -3.29 -8.51
CA ASN A 132 9.82 -3.03 -9.53
C ASN A 132 11.20 -2.79 -8.90
N MET A 133 11.25 -2.03 -7.80
CA MET A 133 12.47 -1.81 -7.02
C MET A 133 13.01 -3.11 -6.42
N SER A 134 12.14 -3.94 -5.85
CA SER A 134 12.50 -5.28 -5.34
C SER A 134 13.08 -6.17 -6.45
N ASN A 135 12.48 -6.18 -7.63
CA ASN A 135 12.96 -6.95 -8.78
C ASN A 135 14.33 -6.46 -9.25
N THR A 136 14.54 -5.14 -9.24
CA THR A 136 15.82 -4.52 -9.59
C THR A 136 16.92 -4.97 -8.61
N PHE A 137 16.66 -4.91 -7.30
CA PHE A 137 17.62 -5.38 -6.31
C PHE A 137 17.88 -6.88 -6.37
N HIS A 138 16.84 -7.70 -6.60
CA HIS A 138 17.02 -9.14 -6.83
C HIS A 138 17.87 -9.43 -8.07
N SER A 139 17.68 -8.67 -9.16
CA SER A 139 18.49 -8.80 -10.35
C SER A 139 19.96 -8.44 -10.09
N ILE A 140 20.21 -7.33 -9.39
CA ILE A 140 21.57 -6.92 -8.99
C ILE A 140 22.23 -7.96 -8.08
N HIS A 141 21.48 -8.52 -7.13
CA HIS A 141 21.95 -9.59 -6.26
C HIS A 141 22.31 -10.86 -7.07
N GLY A 142 21.46 -11.26 -8.01
CA GLY A 142 21.71 -12.39 -8.90
C GLY A 142 22.96 -12.20 -9.76
N ILE A 143 23.21 -10.98 -10.25
CA ILE A 143 24.43 -10.64 -10.99
C ILE A 143 25.66 -10.80 -10.08
N GLY A 144 25.64 -10.26 -8.86
CA GLY A 144 26.75 -10.39 -7.92
C GLY A 144 27.09 -11.84 -7.58
N ALA A 145 26.07 -12.67 -7.34
CA ALA A 145 26.24 -14.11 -7.08
C ALA A 145 26.86 -14.85 -8.28
N ASN A 146 26.37 -14.58 -9.49
CA ASN A 146 26.89 -15.20 -10.72
C ASN A 146 28.33 -14.77 -11.01
N VAL A 147 28.64 -13.49 -10.82
CA VAL A 147 30.01 -12.96 -10.99
C VAL A 147 30.98 -13.66 -10.03
N SER A 148 30.59 -13.86 -8.77
CA SER A 148 31.41 -14.62 -7.81
C SER A 148 31.59 -16.08 -8.22
N ALA A 149 30.52 -16.77 -8.65
CA ALA A 149 30.58 -18.17 -9.03
C ALA A 149 31.46 -18.40 -10.27
N ILE A 150 31.31 -17.57 -11.31
CA ILE A 150 32.11 -17.68 -12.54
C ILE A 150 33.58 -17.38 -12.26
N ALA A 151 33.88 -16.35 -11.47
CA ALA A 151 35.27 -16.03 -11.11
C ALA A 151 35.94 -17.17 -10.33
N GLN A 152 35.22 -17.86 -9.42
CA GLN A 152 35.72 -19.04 -8.73
C GLN A 152 35.99 -20.21 -9.69
N GLY A 153 35.09 -20.46 -10.64
CA GLY A 153 35.29 -21.48 -11.69
C GLY A 153 36.52 -21.18 -12.56
N MET A 154 36.71 -19.92 -12.94
CA MET A 154 37.88 -19.47 -13.69
C MET A 154 39.18 -19.67 -12.92
N ARG A 155 39.17 -19.39 -11.63
CA ARG A 155 40.33 -19.68 -10.77
C ARG A 155 40.63 -21.18 -10.71
N ALA A 156 39.62 -22.03 -10.53
CA ALA A 156 39.81 -23.48 -10.49
C ALA A 156 40.41 -24.00 -11.82
N ASN A 157 39.88 -23.54 -12.95
CA ASN A 157 40.41 -23.88 -14.28
C ASN A 157 41.86 -23.42 -14.46
N THR A 158 42.18 -22.22 -13.97
CA THR A 158 43.55 -21.68 -14.03
C THR A 158 44.51 -22.44 -13.12
N ASP A 159 44.10 -22.76 -11.90
CA ASP A 159 44.88 -23.55 -10.93
C ASP A 159 45.19 -24.95 -11.51
N ASP A 160 44.20 -25.60 -12.14
CA ASP A 160 44.37 -26.93 -12.77
C ASP A 160 45.23 -26.89 -14.04
N MET A 161 45.09 -25.85 -14.87
CA MET A 161 45.96 -25.62 -16.03
C MET A 161 47.43 -25.53 -15.61
N LEU A 162 47.72 -24.82 -14.52
CA LEU A 162 49.08 -24.65 -13.99
C LEU A 162 49.68 -25.97 -13.51
N LEU A 163 48.90 -26.81 -12.85
CA LEU A 163 49.33 -28.12 -12.39
C LEU A 163 49.60 -29.06 -13.58
N THR A 164 48.72 -29.03 -14.57
CA THR A 164 48.76 -29.93 -15.73
C THR A 164 49.89 -29.59 -16.71
N PHE A 165 50.17 -28.30 -16.94
CA PHE A 165 51.19 -27.84 -17.89
C PHE A 165 52.52 -27.46 -17.23
N LYS A 166 52.72 -27.80 -15.95
CA LYS A 166 53.90 -27.42 -15.15
C LYS A 166 55.24 -27.66 -15.85
N ASP A 167 55.39 -28.78 -16.55
CA ASP A 167 56.66 -29.19 -17.17
C ASP A 167 56.83 -28.66 -18.61
N THR A 168 55.77 -28.07 -19.17
CA THR A 168 55.74 -27.52 -20.53
C THR A 168 55.73 -26.00 -20.57
N LEU A 169 55.31 -25.36 -19.47
CA LEU A 169 55.51 -23.95 -19.22
C LEU A 169 56.97 -23.70 -18.80
N PRO A 170 57.56 -22.52 -19.07
CA PRO A 170 58.95 -22.25 -18.70
C PRO A 170 59.17 -22.43 -17.19
N ALA A 171 60.20 -23.16 -16.77
CA ALA A 171 60.45 -23.53 -15.36
C ALA A 171 60.50 -22.32 -14.40
N ASN A 172 61.09 -21.20 -14.85
CA ASN A 172 61.16 -19.96 -14.08
C ASN A 172 59.80 -19.24 -13.94
N ALA A 173 58.79 -19.66 -14.68
CA ALA A 173 57.45 -19.08 -14.72
C ALA A 173 56.47 -19.92 -13.87
N THR A 174 56.67 -21.24 -13.84
CA THR A 174 55.91 -22.18 -13.00
C THR A 174 56.33 -22.15 -11.54
N ASP A 175 57.62 -22.06 -11.23
CA ASP A 175 58.08 -21.92 -9.84
C ASP A 175 57.63 -20.59 -9.22
N LEU A 176 57.65 -19.49 -9.98
CA LEU A 176 57.18 -18.18 -9.53
C LEU A 176 55.64 -18.13 -9.37
N ALA A 177 54.89 -18.81 -10.25
CA ALA A 177 53.44 -18.93 -10.13
C ALA A 177 53.04 -19.83 -8.94
N LEU A 178 53.78 -20.92 -8.69
CA LEU A 178 53.62 -21.80 -7.52
C LEU A 178 53.99 -21.11 -6.21
N GLU A 179 54.99 -20.24 -6.23
CA GLU A 179 55.39 -19.44 -5.07
C GLU A 179 54.41 -18.28 -4.80
N ALA A 180 53.92 -17.60 -5.84
CA ALA A 180 52.80 -16.65 -5.74
C ALA A 180 51.48 -17.34 -5.29
N MET A 181 51.31 -18.63 -5.60
CA MET A 181 50.21 -19.44 -5.07
C MET A 181 50.32 -19.66 -3.55
N ARG A 182 51.54 -19.80 -3.03
CA ARG A 182 51.87 -20.06 -1.61
C ARG A 182 52.04 -18.80 -0.75
N TYR A 183 52.51 -17.70 -1.31
CA TYR A 183 52.81 -16.42 -0.66
C TYR A 183 52.32 -15.31 -1.57
N THR A 184 51.29 -14.51 -1.30
CA THR A 184 51.32 -13.32 -0.43
C THR A 184 50.05 -12.48 -0.67
N PRO A 185 49.71 -11.55 0.23
CA PRO A 185 49.19 -10.24 -0.13
C PRO A 185 50.29 -9.19 0.13
N LEU A 186 51.31 -9.05 -0.73
CA LEU A 186 52.31 -7.95 -0.78
C LEU A 186 53.44 -8.31 -1.76
N LEU A 187 53.47 -7.65 -2.91
CA LEU A 187 54.50 -7.79 -3.95
C LEU A 187 55.66 -6.80 -3.70
N VAL A 188 56.89 -7.30 -3.65
CA VAL A 188 58.13 -6.51 -3.81
C VAL A 188 58.76 -6.86 -5.15
N VAL A 189 58.96 -5.85 -6.00
CA VAL A 189 59.47 -5.96 -7.37
C VAL A 189 61.00 -5.93 -7.38
N SER A 190 61.65 -6.91 -8.03
CA SER A 190 63.09 -6.90 -8.34
C SER A 190 63.35 -7.19 -9.84
N ARG A 191 64.43 -6.60 -10.34
CA ARG A 191 64.62 -6.04 -11.70
C ARG A 191 65.12 -6.98 -12.82
N SER A 192 64.92 -8.30 -12.74
CA SER A 192 65.31 -9.23 -13.81
C SER A 192 64.08 -9.91 -14.43
N PHE A 193 63.32 -9.17 -15.24
CA PHE A 193 61.88 -9.39 -15.39
C PHE A 193 61.38 -9.21 -16.84
N VAL A 194 61.82 -10.05 -17.78
CA VAL A 194 61.30 -9.99 -19.19
C VAL A 194 60.77 -11.34 -19.70
N VAL A 195 61.16 -12.49 -19.11
CA VAL A 195 60.63 -13.81 -19.52
C VAL A 195 59.77 -14.49 -18.43
N SER A 196 59.96 -14.15 -17.14
CA SER A 196 59.07 -14.58 -16.04
C SER A 196 57.72 -13.85 -16.01
N VAL A 197 57.55 -12.80 -16.80
CA VAL A 197 56.38 -11.91 -16.80
C VAL A 197 55.12 -12.58 -17.37
N VAL A 198 55.29 -13.49 -18.33
CA VAL A 198 54.18 -13.96 -19.18
C VAL A 198 53.26 -14.97 -18.46
N VAL A 199 53.74 -15.65 -17.41
CA VAL A 199 52.95 -16.68 -16.70
C VAL A 199 52.60 -16.30 -15.25
N SER A 200 53.41 -15.47 -14.59
CA SER A 200 53.15 -15.03 -13.20
C SER A 200 52.10 -13.90 -13.12
N LEU A 201 52.02 -13.05 -14.14
CA LEU A 201 51.02 -12.00 -14.25
C LEU A 201 49.58 -12.54 -14.31
N PRO A 202 49.20 -13.48 -15.22
CA PRO A 202 47.84 -14.01 -15.35
C PRO A 202 47.17 -14.34 -14.03
N PHE A 203 47.94 -14.96 -13.15
CA PHE A 203 47.47 -15.51 -11.91
C PHE A 203 47.12 -14.44 -10.85
N SER A 204 47.93 -13.38 -10.80
CA SER A 204 47.67 -12.23 -9.93
C SER A 204 46.36 -11.52 -10.32
N TYR A 205 46.05 -11.44 -11.62
CA TYR A 205 44.82 -10.81 -12.13
C TYR A 205 43.59 -11.68 -11.90
N ILE A 206 43.68 -13.00 -12.10
CA ILE A 206 42.54 -13.90 -11.84
C ILE A 206 42.24 -13.98 -10.32
N ARG A 207 43.25 -13.98 -9.45
CA ARG A 207 43.03 -13.85 -7.99
C ARG A 207 42.43 -12.51 -7.61
N ARG A 208 42.91 -11.41 -8.22
CA ARG A 208 42.34 -10.07 -8.02
C ARG A 208 40.88 -10.01 -8.48
N LEU A 209 40.56 -10.61 -9.62
CA LEU A 209 39.20 -10.75 -10.15
C LEU A 209 38.29 -11.52 -9.18
N VAL A 210 38.76 -12.62 -8.60
CA VAL A 210 38.02 -13.37 -7.56
C VAL A 210 37.79 -12.54 -6.29
N HIS A 211 38.80 -11.79 -5.84
CA HIS A 211 38.65 -10.96 -4.65
C HIS A 211 37.62 -9.83 -4.89
N ILE A 212 37.69 -9.18 -6.06
CA ILE A 212 36.77 -8.11 -6.43
C ILE A 212 35.36 -8.65 -6.68
N SER A 213 35.22 -9.82 -7.30
CA SER A 213 33.92 -10.47 -7.52
C SER A 213 33.25 -10.82 -6.20
N HIS A 214 34.01 -11.31 -5.21
CA HIS A 214 33.51 -11.49 -3.84
C HIS A 214 33.12 -10.17 -3.17
N SER A 215 33.91 -9.12 -3.33
CA SER A 215 33.58 -7.78 -2.81
C SER A 215 32.29 -7.24 -3.43
N LEU A 216 32.10 -7.45 -4.73
CA LEU A 216 30.88 -7.08 -5.44
C LEU A 216 29.69 -7.90 -4.95
N ALA A 217 29.84 -9.23 -4.86
CA ALA A 217 28.79 -10.11 -4.35
C ALA A 217 28.34 -9.71 -2.94
N ASN A 218 29.28 -9.45 -2.03
CA ASN A 218 28.98 -8.98 -0.68
C ASN A 218 28.26 -7.63 -0.68
N SER A 219 28.69 -6.68 -1.52
CA SER A 219 28.03 -5.37 -1.65
C SER A 219 26.60 -5.52 -2.16
N THR A 220 26.38 -6.38 -3.16
CA THR A 220 25.04 -6.64 -3.71
C THR A 220 24.14 -7.44 -2.77
N HIS A 221 24.70 -8.25 -1.87
CA HIS A 221 23.94 -8.99 -0.86
C HIS A 221 23.43 -8.08 0.26
N GLY A 222 24.07 -6.93 0.47
CA GLY A 222 23.60 -5.90 1.40
C GLY A 222 22.40 -5.09 0.90
N LEU A 223 21.97 -5.28 -0.36
CA LEU A 223 20.82 -4.57 -0.92
C LEU A 223 19.50 -5.05 -0.28
N PRO A 224 18.52 -4.15 -0.08
CA PRO A 224 17.27 -4.55 0.55
C PRO A 224 16.43 -5.39 -0.41
N SER A 225 16.10 -6.62 -0.01
CA SER A 225 15.27 -7.55 -0.80
C SER A 225 13.78 -7.49 -0.46
N ASN A 226 13.39 -6.77 0.60
CA ASN A 226 12.07 -6.92 1.23
C ASN A 226 11.02 -5.90 0.76
N PHE A 227 11.29 -5.06 -0.23
CA PHE A 227 10.31 -4.05 -0.67
C PHE A 227 9.03 -4.68 -1.23
N SER A 228 9.11 -5.83 -1.89
CA SER A 228 7.92 -6.56 -2.34
C SER A 228 7.06 -7.07 -1.18
N HIS A 229 7.67 -7.53 -0.09
CA HIS A 229 6.94 -7.92 1.11
C HIS A 229 6.28 -6.71 1.78
N LEU A 230 6.98 -5.58 1.88
CA LEU A 230 6.42 -4.34 2.39
C LEU A 230 5.25 -3.84 1.53
N ALA A 231 5.36 -3.96 0.20
CA ALA A 231 4.29 -3.60 -0.73
C ALA A 231 3.04 -4.46 -0.50
N ASN A 232 3.21 -5.78 -0.40
CA ASN A 232 2.12 -6.71 -0.12
C ASN A 232 1.44 -6.42 1.22
N GLN A 233 2.21 -6.17 2.28
CA GLN A 233 1.67 -5.86 3.59
C GLN A 233 0.87 -4.55 3.56
N TRP A 234 1.42 -3.52 2.91
CA TRP A 234 0.75 -2.23 2.79
C TRP A 234 -0.53 -2.31 1.95
N GLU A 235 -0.51 -3.07 0.85
CA GLU A 235 -1.70 -3.31 0.02
C GLU A 235 -2.78 -4.11 0.78
N GLU A 236 -2.38 -5.08 1.61
CA GLU A 236 -3.29 -5.83 2.48
C GLU A 236 -3.92 -4.92 3.56
N GLU A 237 -3.11 -4.12 4.26
CA GLU A 237 -3.59 -3.17 5.27
C GLU A 237 -4.57 -2.15 4.65
N TYR A 238 -4.25 -1.64 3.47
CA TYR A 238 -5.15 -0.77 2.70
C TYR A 238 -6.43 -1.49 2.28
N PHE A 239 -6.34 -2.74 1.80
CA PHE A 239 -7.50 -3.54 1.41
C PHE A 239 -8.47 -3.77 2.56
N TRP A 240 -7.97 -4.02 3.78
CA TRP A 240 -8.80 -4.14 4.97
C TRP A 240 -9.54 -2.84 5.30
N MET A 241 -8.83 -1.71 5.25
CA MET A 241 -9.44 -0.39 5.45
C MET A 241 -10.51 -0.11 4.39
N LYS A 242 -10.20 -0.37 3.12
CA LYS A 242 -11.12 -0.24 1.99
C LYS A 242 -12.36 -1.11 2.13
N SER A 243 -12.19 -2.39 2.46
CA SER A 243 -13.30 -3.34 2.65
C SER A 243 -14.23 -2.88 3.77
N SER A 244 -13.68 -2.39 4.88
CA SER A 244 -14.48 -1.87 5.99
C SER A 244 -15.30 -0.62 5.61
N THR A 245 -14.73 0.27 4.81
CA THR A 245 -15.39 1.48 4.31
C THR A 245 -16.52 1.14 3.36
N ASN A 246 -16.27 0.25 2.40
CA ASN A 246 -17.30 -0.26 1.50
C ASN A 246 -18.45 -0.95 2.25
N GLY A 247 -18.14 -1.77 3.25
CA GLY A 247 -19.14 -2.40 4.12
C GLY A 247 -20.03 -1.39 4.83
N ILE A 248 -19.46 -0.31 5.35
CA ILE A 248 -20.20 0.78 6.00
C ILE A 248 -21.06 1.55 5.01
N ILE A 249 -20.53 1.91 3.84
CA ILE A 249 -21.27 2.59 2.77
C ILE A 249 -22.48 1.74 2.33
N LEU A 250 -22.28 0.43 2.11
CA LEU A 250 -23.34 -0.48 1.71
C LEU A 250 -24.42 -0.65 2.80
N THR A 251 -24.00 -0.85 4.06
CA THR A 251 -24.93 -0.99 5.18
C THR A 251 -25.76 0.27 5.37
N MET A 252 -25.13 1.44 5.21
CA MET A 252 -25.81 2.72 5.32
C MET A 252 -26.80 2.95 4.18
N THR A 253 -26.39 2.66 2.94
CA THR A 253 -27.24 2.78 1.76
C THR A 253 -28.46 1.86 1.88
N LEU A 254 -28.25 0.61 2.34
CA LEU A 254 -29.31 -0.35 2.63
C LEU A 254 -30.26 0.18 3.71
N ALA A 255 -29.73 0.71 4.81
CA ALA A 255 -30.54 1.26 5.90
C ALA A 255 -31.37 2.47 5.44
N CYS A 256 -30.82 3.33 4.59
CA CYS A 256 -31.55 4.45 4.00
C CYS A 256 -32.71 3.96 3.11
N PHE A 257 -32.46 2.98 2.23
CA PHE A 257 -33.51 2.43 1.37
C PHE A 257 -34.61 1.72 2.17
N LEU A 258 -34.22 0.96 3.21
CA LEU A 258 -35.17 0.33 4.13
C LEU A 258 -36.00 1.36 4.88
N ALA A 259 -35.39 2.46 5.32
CA ALA A 259 -36.12 3.54 5.98
C ALA A 259 -37.10 4.24 5.03
N ILE A 260 -36.66 4.60 3.82
CA ILE A 260 -37.51 5.26 2.81
C ILE A 260 -38.69 4.36 2.44
N SER A 261 -38.45 3.07 2.19
CA SER A 261 -39.53 2.12 1.87
C SER A 261 -40.46 1.93 3.06
N ALA A 262 -39.94 1.81 4.29
CA ALA A 262 -40.75 1.69 5.49
C ALA A 262 -41.67 2.90 5.72
N ILE A 263 -41.20 4.13 5.42
CA ILE A 263 -42.03 5.34 5.49
C ILE A 263 -43.13 5.31 4.43
N GLY A 264 -42.80 4.94 3.19
CA GLY A 264 -43.75 4.88 2.08
C GLY A 264 -44.85 3.84 2.27
N TRP A 265 -44.48 2.65 2.75
CA TRP A 265 -45.40 1.52 2.96
C TRP A 265 -45.96 1.44 4.38
N SER A 266 -45.60 2.39 5.26
CA SER A 266 -46.00 2.45 6.66
C SER A 266 -45.69 1.16 7.46
N MET A 267 -44.50 0.60 7.29
CA MET A 267 -44.06 -0.65 7.95
C MET A 267 -43.17 -0.35 9.18
N SER A 268 -43.68 -0.49 10.41
CA SER A 268 -42.87 -0.12 11.58
C SER A 268 -41.72 -1.10 11.86
N SER A 269 -41.85 -2.37 11.47
CA SER A 269 -40.80 -3.39 11.66
C SER A 269 -39.55 -3.09 10.82
N ALA A 270 -39.74 -2.77 9.54
CA ALA A 270 -38.66 -2.37 8.63
C ALA A 270 -37.98 -1.08 9.09
N LEU A 271 -38.76 -0.13 9.62
CA LEU A 271 -38.23 1.13 10.17
C LEU A 271 -37.36 0.89 11.42
N ARG A 272 -37.74 -0.05 12.30
CA ARG A 272 -36.90 -0.44 13.47
C ARG A 272 -35.59 -1.05 13.03
N MET A 273 -35.62 -1.92 12.02
CA MET A 273 -34.40 -2.52 11.46
C MET A 273 -33.50 -1.45 10.86
N ALA A 274 -34.04 -0.49 10.12
CA ALA A 274 -33.27 0.62 9.56
C ALA A 274 -32.61 1.48 10.65
N VAL A 275 -33.35 1.85 11.71
CA VAL A 275 -32.80 2.60 12.85
C VAL A 275 -31.71 1.81 13.57
N PHE A 276 -31.90 0.50 13.77
CA PHE A 276 -30.90 -0.37 14.38
C PHE A 276 -29.61 -0.43 13.56
N LEU A 277 -29.73 -0.62 12.24
CA LEU A 277 -28.57 -0.64 11.34
C LEU A 277 -27.80 0.69 11.38
N ILE A 278 -28.50 1.82 11.35
CA ILE A 278 -27.87 3.14 11.45
C ILE A 278 -27.14 3.30 12.78
N LEU A 279 -27.75 2.90 13.91
CA LEU A 279 -27.11 2.97 15.24
C LEU A 279 -25.82 2.14 15.30
N VAL A 280 -25.80 0.95 14.70
CA VAL A 280 -24.62 0.07 14.68
C VAL A 280 -23.49 0.65 13.81
N VAL A 281 -23.84 1.37 12.75
CA VAL A 281 -22.86 1.99 11.84
C VAL A 281 -22.20 3.24 12.43
N ILE A 282 -22.83 3.92 13.40
CA ILE A 282 -22.31 5.20 13.94
C ILE A 282 -20.91 5.06 14.57
N PRO A 283 -20.65 4.11 15.49
CA PRO A 283 -19.32 3.96 16.08
C PRO A 283 -18.23 3.63 15.05
N SER A 284 -18.52 2.72 14.12
CA SER A 284 -17.56 2.30 13.11
C SER A 284 -17.27 3.41 12.09
N SER A 285 -18.30 4.20 11.73
CA SER A 285 -18.15 5.41 10.91
C SER A 285 -17.22 6.45 11.57
N HIS A 286 -17.35 6.68 12.88
CA HIS A 286 -16.44 7.58 13.60
C HIS A 286 -15.02 7.00 13.77
N GLY A 287 -14.90 5.67 13.89
CA GLY A 287 -13.60 5.00 13.85
C GLY A 287 -12.88 5.24 12.52
N LEU A 288 -13.58 5.07 11.40
CA LEU A 288 -13.04 5.37 10.06
C LEU A 288 -12.69 6.84 9.89
N PHE A 289 -13.49 7.77 10.43
CA PHE A 289 -13.16 9.20 10.44
C PHE A 289 -11.76 9.44 11.04
N GLY A 290 -11.47 8.80 12.17
CA GLY A 290 -10.16 8.89 12.80
C GLY A 290 -9.04 8.27 11.96
N ILE A 291 -9.28 7.09 11.37
CA ILE A 291 -8.31 6.40 10.51
C ILE A 291 -7.97 7.25 9.28
N TYR A 292 -8.97 7.78 8.60
CA TYR A 292 -8.76 8.64 7.44
C TYR A 292 -8.02 9.92 7.80
N LEU A 293 -8.34 10.56 8.93
CA LEU A 293 -7.62 11.73 9.40
C LEU A 293 -6.16 11.41 9.71
N SER A 294 -5.91 10.34 10.46
CA SER A 294 -4.57 9.88 10.82
C SER A 294 -3.72 9.62 9.58
N ASN A 295 -4.24 8.84 8.63
CA ASN A 295 -3.53 8.51 7.40
C ASN A 295 -3.35 9.74 6.48
N SER A 296 -4.29 10.70 6.52
CA SER A 296 -4.16 11.97 5.79
C SER A 296 -3.03 12.82 6.36
N ILE A 297 -2.93 12.92 7.70
CA ILE A 297 -1.84 13.62 8.39
C ILE A 297 -0.50 12.96 8.04
N GLU A 298 -0.40 11.64 8.18
CA GLU A 298 0.84 10.92 7.88
C GLU A 298 1.28 11.09 6.43
N SER A 299 0.33 11.04 5.50
CA SER A 299 0.61 11.26 4.08
C SER A 299 1.04 12.70 3.81
N ALA A 300 0.40 13.68 4.44
CA ALA A 300 0.77 15.09 4.32
C ALA A 300 2.19 15.35 4.83
N ASP A 301 2.54 14.81 6.00
CA ASP A 301 3.88 14.93 6.56
C ASP A 301 4.93 14.30 5.64
N PHE A 302 4.64 13.13 5.06
CA PHE A 302 5.50 12.53 4.03
C PHE A 302 5.69 13.46 2.83
N CYS A 303 4.64 14.10 2.34
CA CYS A 303 4.65 14.92 1.14
C CYS A 303 5.27 16.32 1.29
N VAL A 304 5.56 16.78 2.52
CA VAL A 304 6.33 18.02 2.73
C VAL A 304 7.77 17.88 2.23
N ALA A 305 8.40 16.71 2.40
CA ALA A 305 9.78 16.47 2.00
C ALA A 305 9.95 15.02 1.47
N PRO A 306 9.33 14.65 0.34
CA PRO A 306 9.13 13.25 -0.03
C PRO A 306 10.44 12.50 -0.28
N ALA A 307 11.47 13.13 -0.84
CA ALA A 307 12.77 12.50 -1.03
C ALA A 307 13.44 12.16 0.31
N ALA A 308 13.52 13.12 1.24
CA ALA A 308 14.09 12.90 2.57
C ALA A 308 13.27 11.89 3.38
N ASN A 309 11.95 11.96 3.29
CA ASN A 309 11.03 11.07 3.99
C ASN A 309 11.05 9.65 3.43
N THR A 310 11.31 9.47 2.14
CA THR A 310 11.55 8.13 1.54
C THR A 310 12.81 7.49 2.10
N MET A 311 13.89 8.27 2.27
CA MET A 311 15.12 7.80 2.90
C MET A 311 14.90 7.43 4.37
N MET A 312 14.05 8.17 5.07
CA MET A 312 13.66 7.82 6.43
C MET A 312 12.82 6.54 6.49
N LEU A 313 11.89 6.37 5.54
CA LEU A 313 10.97 5.22 5.47
C LEU A 313 11.68 3.91 5.12
N PHE A 314 12.70 3.93 4.27
CA PHE A 314 13.37 2.72 3.81
C PHE A 314 14.72 2.47 4.43
N HIS A 315 14.97 3.10 5.59
CA HIS A 315 16.26 3.21 6.24
C HIS A 315 17.26 3.94 5.34
N ASN A 316 18.16 4.73 5.92
CA ASN A 316 19.07 5.59 5.16
C ASN A 316 20.21 4.76 4.51
N ASP A 317 19.84 3.87 3.60
CA ASP A 317 20.73 3.00 2.85
C ASP A 317 21.25 3.75 1.62
N SER A 318 22.57 3.70 1.45
CA SER A 318 23.29 4.23 0.29
C SER A 318 22.71 3.80 -1.06
N ALA A 319 22.15 2.59 -1.15
CA ALA A 319 21.55 2.10 -2.39
C ALA A 319 20.20 2.78 -2.67
N VAL A 320 19.36 2.94 -1.64
CA VAL A 320 18.08 3.67 -1.76
C VAL A 320 18.37 5.13 -2.12
N GLN A 321 19.37 5.74 -1.48
CA GLN A 321 19.80 7.11 -1.76
C GLN A 321 20.19 7.29 -3.23
N TYR A 322 21.01 6.37 -3.74
CA TYR A 322 21.44 6.39 -5.14
C TYR A 322 20.25 6.36 -6.12
N PHE A 323 19.23 5.54 -5.87
CA PHE A 323 18.06 5.46 -6.74
C PHE A 323 17.09 6.63 -6.59
N VAL A 324 16.96 7.21 -5.39
CA VAL A 324 16.10 8.38 -5.13
C VAL A 324 16.71 9.64 -5.72
N GLU A 325 17.96 9.96 -5.36
CA GLU A 325 18.63 11.20 -5.74
C GLU A 325 19.16 11.16 -7.19
N CYS A 326 19.57 9.98 -7.66
CA CYS A 326 20.22 9.76 -8.96
C CYS A 326 21.29 10.80 -9.28
N PRO A 327 22.41 10.82 -8.51
CA PRO A 327 23.46 11.81 -8.70
C PRO A 327 24.12 11.66 -10.07
N ALA A 328 24.39 12.79 -10.73
CA ALA A 328 25.01 12.80 -12.05
C ALA A 328 26.39 12.12 -12.02
N ASN A 329 26.67 11.31 -13.05
CA ASN A 329 27.94 10.61 -13.24
C ASN A 329 28.33 9.65 -12.10
N THR A 330 27.34 9.11 -11.38
CA THR A 330 27.58 8.07 -10.37
C THR A 330 27.01 6.75 -10.83
N THR A 331 27.67 5.66 -10.43
CA THR A 331 27.18 4.29 -10.61
C THR A 331 27.05 3.64 -9.24
N LEU A 332 26.05 2.78 -9.08
CA LEU A 332 25.91 1.99 -7.86
C LEU A 332 27.20 1.19 -7.67
N PHE A 333 27.77 1.23 -6.46
CA PHE A 333 29.05 0.59 -6.14
C PHE A 333 30.21 0.97 -7.09
N GLY A 334 30.24 2.20 -7.61
CA GLY A 334 31.15 2.63 -8.67
C GLY A 334 32.63 2.25 -8.51
N PRO A 335 33.28 2.44 -7.35
CA PRO A 335 34.66 2.01 -7.14
C PRO A 335 34.86 0.49 -7.30
N THR A 336 33.93 -0.31 -6.79
CA THR A 336 33.97 -1.78 -6.90
C THR A 336 33.76 -2.22 -8.35
N MET A 337 32.81 -1.59 -9.04
CA MET A 337 32.50 -1.92 -10.44
C MET A 337 33.62 -1.51 -11.40
N SER A 338 34.25 -0.35 -11.20
CA SER A 338 35.40 0.08 -11.99
C SER A 338 36.61 -0.86 -11.81
N ASN A 339 36.86 -1.32 -10.58
CA ASN A 339 37.89 -2.32 -10.32
C ASN A 339 37.57 -3.68 -10.96
N PHE A 340 36.28 -4.06 -10.99
CA PHE A 340 35.82 -5.28 -11.64
C PHE A 340 36.05 -5.20 -13.16
N HIS A 341 35.61 -4.11 -13.79
CA HIS A 341 35.84 -3.83 -15.21
C HIS A 341 37.31 -3.96 -15.60
N ALA A 342 38.19 -3.27 -14.86
CA ALA A 342 39.63 -3.32 -15.10
C ALA A 342 40.19 -4.75 -14.96
N SER A 343 39.70 -5.51 -13.98
CA SER A 343 40.17 -6.88 -13.74
C SER A 343 39.70 -7.86 -14.82
N VAL A 344 38.48 -7.70 -15.35
CA VAL A 344 37.98 -8.48 -16.48
C VAL A 344 38.79 -8.17 -17.75
N HIS A 345 39.05 -6.88 -18.01
CA HIS A 345 39.84 -6.44 -19.17
C HIS A 345 41.30 -6.92 -19.08
N ASP A 346 41.93 -6.82 -17.90
CA ASP A 346 43.28 -7.32 -17.69
C ASP A 346 43.34 -8.85 -17.89
N ALA A 347 42.33 -9.58 -17.40
CA ALA A 347 42.25 -11.03 -17.58
C ALA A 347 42.03 -11.42 -19.06
N SER A 348 41.21 -10.69 -19.82
CA SER A 348 41.01 -10.95 -21.25
C SER A 348 42.27 -10.67 -22.08
N ALA A 349 43.00 -9.58 -21.79
CA ALA A 349 44.26 -9.29 -22.48
C ALA A 349 45.29 -10.40 -22.27
N ILE A 350 45.29 -11.04 -21.10
CA ILE A 350 46.20 -12.14 -20.80
C ILE A 350 45.75 -13.45 -21.43
N GLU A 351 44.44 -13.72 -21.45
CA GLU A 351 43.87 -14.86 -22.17
C GLU A 351 44.28 -14.81 -23.65
N GLU A 352 44.18 -13.65 -24.31
CA GLU A 352 44.64 -13.48 -25.69
C GLU A 352 46.16 -13.75 -25.88
N LEU A 353 46.98 -13.36 -24.90
CA LEU A 353 48.42 -13.64 -24.91
C LEU A 353 48.69 -15.15 -24.79
N LEU A 354 47.94 -15.84 -23.94
CA LEU A 354 48.03 -17.30 -23.77
C LEU A 354 47.55 -18.04 -25.02
N GLN A 355 46.48 -17.58 -25.68
CA GLN A 355 46.04 -18.12 -26.96
C GLN A 355 47.13 -17.98 -28.03
N LYS A 356 47.76 -16.79 -28.14
CA LYS A 356 48.88 -16.57 -29.07
C LYS A 356 50.05 -17.49 -28.74
N PHE A 357 50.40 -17.66 -27.46
CA PHE A 357 51.44 -18.58 -27.05
C PHE A 357 51.11 -20.04 -27.40
N ALA A 358 49.86 -20.47 -27.22
CA ALA A 358 49.42 -21.83 -27.53
C ALA A 358 49.66 -22.19 -29.01
N THR A 359 49.64 -21.21 -29.93
CA THR A 359 49.96 -21.45 -31.35
C THR A 359 51.42 -21.87 -31.60
N THR A 360 52.33 -21.59 -30.67
CA THR A 360 53.76 -21.93 -30.76
C THR A 360 54.07 -23.35 -30.25
N LEU A 361 53.10 -24.01 -29.62
CA LEU A 361 53.24 -25.34 -29.03
C LEU A 361 52.96 -26.46 -30.05
N PRO A 362 53.51 -27.68 -29.84
CA PRO A 362 53.17 -28.86 -30.62
C PRO A 362 51.66 -29.14 -30.62
N GLU A 363 51.13 -29.69 -31.72
CA GLU A 363 49.67 -29.82 -31.94
C GLU A 363 48.92 -30.52 -30.81
N ASP A 364 49.47 -31.62 -30.27
CA ASP A 364 48.83 -32.40 -29.20
C ASP A 364 48.79 -31.66 -27.86
N THR A 365 49.78 -30.80 -27.59
CA THR A 365 49.86 -29.96 -26.40
C THR A 365 48.97 -28.73 -26.56
N ARG A 366 48.97 -28.13 -27.76
CA ARG A 366 48.11 -27.01 -28.13
C ARG A 366 46.63 -27.37 -27.99
N LYS A 367 46.19 -28.51 -28.54
CA LYS A 367 44.78 -28.94 -28.44
C LYS A 367 44.34 -29.13 -27.00
N ARG A 368 45.20 -29.72 -26.15
CA ARG A 368 44.91 -29.91 -24.72
C ARG A 368 44.84 -28.58 -23.97
N LEU A 369 45.73 -27.64 -24.27
CA LEU A 369 45.74 -26.32 -23.62
C LEU A 369 44.55 -25.46 -24.06
N GLN A 370 44.26 -25.42 -25.36
CA GLN A 370 43.15 -24.65 -25.92
C GLN A 370 41.80 -25.20 -25.46
N VAL A 371 41.46 -26.43 -25.88
CA VAL A 371 40.13 -27.02 -25.62
C VAL A 371 39.92 -27.31 -24.13
N GLY A 372 40.98 -27.67 -23.40
CA GLY A 372 40.88 -28.03 -21.99
C GLY A 372 40.77 -26.84 -21.05
N TYR A 373 41.35 -25.67 -21.40
CA TYR A 373 41.52 -24.57 -20.45
C TYR A 373 41.29 -23.19 -21.05
N LEU A 374 41.95 -22.83 -22.15
CA LEU A 374 41.83 -21.48 -22.71
C LEU A 374 40.42 -21.20 -23.24
N ASP A 375 39.80 -22.13 -23.98
CA ASP A 375 38.44 -21.94 -24.50
C ASP A 375 37.41 -21.79 -23.35
N PRO A 376 37.41 -22.65 -22.30
CA PRO A 376 36.57 -22.43 -21.12
C PRO A 376 36.82 -21.11 -20.38
N ILE A 377 38.08 -20.66 -20.27
CA ILE A 377 38.42 -19.39 -19.62
C ILE A 377 37.92 -18.21 -20.47
N ALA A 378 38.06 -18.28 -21.79
CA ALA A 378 37.53 -17.29 -22.72
C ALA A 378 36.00 -17.18 -22.62
N ASP A 379 35.29 -18.31 -22.60
CA ASP A 379 33.83 -18.35 -22.41
C ASP A 379 33.41 -17.74 -21.07
N GLN A 380 34.14 -18.04 -19.99
CA GLN A 380 33.89 -17.47 -18.67
C GLN A 380 34.15 -15.95 -18.63
N LEU A 381 35.20 -15.46 -19.28
CA LEU A 381 35.47 -14.02 -19.40
C LEU A 381 34.39 -13.30 -20.22
N ALA A 382 33.95 -13.90 -21.32
CA ALA A 382 32.82 -13.39 -22.10
C ALA A 382 31.53 -13.33 -21.27
N ALA A 383 31.27 -14.35 -20.45
CA ALA A 383 30.13 -14.35 -19.53
C ALA A 383 30.24 -13.26 -18.44
N LEU A 384 31.43 -13.02 -17.89
CA LEU A 384 31.66 -11.91 -16.93
C LEU A 384 31.45 -10.55 -17.58
N ALA A 385 31.90 -10.35 -18.81
CA ALA A 385 31.68 -9.12 -19.58
C ALA A 385 30.17 -8.91 -19.89
N ALA A 386 29.43 -9.98 -20.19
CA ALA A 386 27.99 -9.92 -20.38
C ALA A 386 27.25 -9.56 -19.07
N LEU A 387 27.68 -10.10 -17.94
CA LEU A 387 27.15 -9.75 -16.61
C LEU A 387 27.46 -8.30 -16.22
N GLU A 388 28.63 -7.78 -16.59
CA GLU A 388 28.97 -6.37 -16.45
C GLU A 388 28.03 -5.47 -17.24
N ALA A 389 27.80 -5.77 -18.52
CA ALA A 389 26.87 -4.99 -19.35
C ALA A 389 25.45 -5.02 -18.77
N SER A 390 25.00 -6.20 -18.30
CA SER A 390 23.74 -6.37 -17.60
C SER A 390 23.68 -5.49 -16.34
N TYR A 391 24.73 -5.48 -15.52
CA TYR A 391 24.80 -4.66 -14.31
C TYR A 391 24.59 -3.17 -14.60
N TYR A 392 25.26 -2.59 -15.59
CA TYR A 392 25.08 -1.17 -15.92
C TYR A 392 23.66 -0.83 -16.38
N SER A 393 22.99 -1.75 -17.08
CA SER A 393 21.61 -1.55 -17.51
C SER A 393 20.61 -1.62 -16.34
N VAL A 394 20.78 -2.57 -15.43
CA VAL A 394 19.89 -2.78 -14.27
C VAL A 394 20.14 -1.75 -13.16
N SER A 395 21.40 -1.33 -12.97
CA SER A 395 21.79 -0.35 -11.93
C SER A 395 21.64 1.11 -12.38
N ALA A 396 21.06 1.37 -13.55
CA ALA A 396 20.80 2.72 -14.03
C ALA A 396 19.78 3.44 -13.11
N CYS A 397 20.20 4.54 -12.48
CA CYS A 397 19.32 5.25 -11.54
C CYS A 397 18.20 6.05 -12.22
N ALA A 398 18.41 6.52 -13.45
CA ALA A 398 17.46 7.40 -14.15
C ALA A 398 16.02 6.85 -14.26
N PRO A 399 15.78 5.62 -14.76
CA PRO A 399 14.43 5.08 -14.84
C PRO A 399 13.78 4.93 -13.45
N MET A 400 14.55 4.52 -12.44
CA MET A 400 14.03 4.32 -11.08
C MET A 400 13.71 5.65 -10.40
N SER A 401 14.58 6.65 -10.51
CA SER A 401 14.36 8.00 -9.96
C SER A 401 13.17 8.68 -10.62
N GLN A 402 12.99 8.50 -11.94
CA GLN A 402 11.83 9.01 -12.64
C GLN A 402 10.54 8.31 -12.20
N SER A 403 10.56 6.99 -12.04
CA SER A 403 9.44 6.22 -11.49
C SER A 403 9.10 6.69 -10.07
N HIS A 404 10.10 6.89 -9.22
CA HIS A 404 9.93 7.40 -7.87
C HIS A 404 9.26 8.79 -7.87
N LYS A 405 9.72 9.72 -8.71
CA LYS A 405 9.11 11.06 -8.85
C LYS A 405 7.65 10.99 -9.30
N ASP A 406 7.33 10.16 -10.30
CA ASP A 406 5.97 9.95 -10.80
C ASP A 406 5.04 9.39 -9.71
N VAL A 407 5.53 8.41 -8.96
CA VAL A 407 4.80 7.75 -7.87
C VAL A 407 4.56 8.70 -6.71
N VAL A 408 5.60 9.41 -6.26
CA VAL A 408 5.49 10.43 -5.21
C VAL A 408 4.53 11.53 -5.64
N GLN A 409 4.64 12.03 -6.87
CA GLN A 409 3.74 13.05 -7.38
C GLN A 409 2.29 12.54 -7.38
N THR A 410 2.07 11.32 -7.86
CA THR A 410 0.74 10.68 -7.88
C THR A 410 0.16 10.52 -6.47
N TRP A 411 0.97 10.08 -5.51
CA TRP A 411 0.54 9.92 -4.11
C TRP A 411 0.23 11.27 -3.46
N CYS A 412 1.13 12.25 -3.59
CA CYS A 412 0.98 13.56 -2.98
C CYS A 412 -0.13 14.40 -3.61
N THR A 413 -0.50 14.14 -4.86
CA THR A 413 -1.64 14.82 -5.51
C THR A 413 -2.94 14.05 -5.35
N ASN A 414 -3.03 12.84 -5.90
CA ASN A 414 -4.29 12.08 -5.93
C ASN A 414 -4.54 11.31 -4.63
N GLY A 415 -3.50 10.74 -4.03
CA GLY A 415 -3.61 9.97 -2.79
C GLY A 415 -4.07 10.85 -1.63
N ILE A 416 -3.37 11.96 -1.37
CA ILE A 416 -3.74 12.90 -0.31
C ILE A 416 -5.10 13.54 -0.56
N LEU A 417 -5.36 14.01 -1.79
CA LEU A 417 -6.65 14.63 -2.08
C LEU A 417 -7.79 13.63 -1.92
N GLY A 418 -7.61 12.37 -2.33
CA GLY A 418 -8.56 11.30 -2.12
C GLY A 418 -8.80 11.02 -0.63
N MET A 419 -7.73 10.89 0.16
CA MET A 419 -7.81 10.65 1.61
C MET A 419 -8.45 11.81 2.37
N PHE A 420 -8.10 13.04 2.03
CA PHE A 420 -8.70 14.25 2.59
C PHE A 420 -10.18 14.36 2.20
N THR A 421 -10.52 14.05 0.95
CA THR A 421 -11.91 14.06 0.47
C THR A 421 -12.73 12.99 1.20
N LEU A 422 -12.19 11.78 1.40
CA LEU A 422 -12.81 10.72 2.19
C LEU A 422 -13.04 11.18 3.63
N TRP A 423 -12.06 11.84 4.24
CA TRP A 423 -12.19 12.40 5.59
C TRP A 423 -13.33 13.44 5.66
N VAL A 424 -13.39 14.39 4.73
CA VAL A 424 -14.47 15.40 4.67
C VAL A 424 -15.84 14.74 4.44
N HIS A 425 -15.92 13.76 3.54
CA HIS A 425 -17.14 12.99 3.33
C HIS A 425 -17.56 12.26 4.60
N GLN A 426 -16.61 11.72 5.36
CA GLN A 426 -16.89 11.03 6.61
C GLN A 426 -17.43 11.98 7.68
N VAL A 427 -16.94 13.22 7.75
CA VAL A 427 -17.51 14.27 8.62
C VAL A 427 -18.98 14.52 8.27
N ALA A 428 -19.26 14.75 6.99
CA ALA A 428 -20.61 15.01 6.51
C ALA A 428 -21.52 13.81 6.81
N LEU A 429 -21.04 12.59 6.56
CA LEU A 429 -21.77 11.36 6.81
C LEU A 429 -22.06 11.17 8.31
N CYS A 430 -21.11 11.42 9.21
CA CYS A 430 -21.35 11.36 10.66
C CYS A 430 -22.45 12.36 11.11
N ALA A 431 -22.43 13.59 10.58
CA ALA A 431 -23.45 14.59 10.88
C ALA A 431 -24.83 14.18 10.34
N MET A 432 -24.89 13.68 9.10
CA MET A 432 -26.12 13.24 8.45
C MET A 432 -26.70 11.98 9.11
N LEU A 433 -25.87 11.05 9.58
CA LEU A 433 -26.29 9.89 10.36
C LEU A 433 -27.03 10.32 11.64
N PHE A 434 -26.46 11.28 12.38
CA PHE A 434 -27.08 11.80 13.59
C PHE A 434 -28.45 12.43 13.32
N LEU A 435 -28.52 13.30 12.30
CA LEU A 435 -29.79 13.92 11.88
C LEU A 435 -30.80 12.89 11.38
N SER A 436 -30.34 11.84 10.68
CA SER A 436 -31.19 10.76 10.17
C SER A 436 -31.85 9.99 11.30
N VAL A 437 -31.12 9.62 12.36
CA VAL A 437 -31.72 8.95 13.51
C VAL A 437 -32.78 9.83 14.18
N ILE A 438 -32.51 11.12 14.37
CA ILE A 438 -33.48 12.04 14.96
C ILE A 438 -34.74 12.12 14.10
N ALA A 439 -34.59 12.33 12.79
CA ALA A 439 -35.71 12.39 11.85
C ALA A 439 -36.51 11.08 11.85
N LEU A 440 -35.84 9.93 11.79
CA LEU A 440 -36.48 8.62 11.80
C LEU A 440 -37.26 8.37 13.09
N VAL A 441 -36.72 8.75 14.24
CA VAL A 441 -37.44 8.62 15.52
C VAL A 441 -38.69 9.49 15.56
N THR A 442 -38.66 10.69 14.96
CA THR A 442 -39.85 11.55 14.87
C THR A 442 -40.92 11.01 13.91
N VAL A 443 -40.49 10.37 12.81
CA VAL A 443 -41.38 9.76 11.82
C VAL A 443 -41.92 8.41 12.32
N PHE A 444 -41.17 7.70 13.16
CA PHE A 444 -41.56 6.40 13.70
C PHE A 444 -42.92 6.43 14.42
N GLU A 445 -43.17 7.46 15.24
CA GLU A 445 -44.45 7.66 15.91
C GLU A 445 -45.61 7.76 14.88
N GLN A 446 -45.36 8.45 13.76
CA GLN A 446 -46.34 8.68 12.72
C GLN A 446 -46.62 7.42 11.90
N VAL A 447 -45.57 6.69 11.51
CA VAL A 447 -45.67 5.43 10.76
C VAL A 447 -46.41 4.38 11.56
N ARG A 448 -46.08 4.21 12.84
CA ARG A 448 -46.77 3.26 13.72
C ARG A 448 -48.27 3.59 13.85
N ALA A 449 -48.61 4.86 14.01
CA ALA A 449 -50.01 5.29 14.09
C ALA A 449 -50.77 5.14 12.74
N LYS A 450 -50.08 5.09 11.60
CA LYS A 450 -50.67 4.75 10.30
C LYS A 450 -50.90 3.24 10.20
N GLU A 451 -49.91 2.42 10.58
CA GLU A 451 -49.97 0.96 10.57
C GLU A 451 -51.13 0.43 11.44
N GLU A 452 -51.23 0.86 12.71
CA GLU A 452 -52.31 0.45 13.63
C GLU A 452 -53.71 0.82 13.09
N ARG A 453 -53.82 1.92 12.31
CA ARG A 453 -55.09 2.33 11.68
C ARG A 453 -55.46 1.45 10.50
N VAL A 454 -54.49 1.08 9.68
CA VAL A 454 -54.69 0.19 8.54
C VAL A 454 -55.12 -1.19 9.04
N GLU A 455 -54.46 -1.74 10.06
CA GLU A 455 -54.85 -2.99 10.71
C GLU A 455 -56.27 -2.94 11.28
N MET A 456 -56.64 -1.85 11.96
CA MET A 456 -58.00 -1.67 12.48
C MET A 456 -59.05 -1.59 11.37
N GLN A 457 -58.76 -0.92 10.25
CA GLN A 457 -59.65 -0.89 9.09
C GLN A 457 -59.84 -2.28 8.48
N TYR A 458 -58.76 -3.06 8.34
CA TYR A 458 -58.85 -4.43 7.85
C TYR A 458 -59.69 -5.32 8.78
N HIS A 459 -59.52 -5.23 10.09
CA HIS A 459 -60.34 -5.98 11.05
C HIS A 459 -61.81 -5.58 11.02
N LEU A 460 -62.13 -4.29 10.84
CA LEU A 460 -63.51 -3.84 10.70
C LEU A 460 -64.13 -4.35 9.39
N LEU A 461 -63.41 -4.28 8.27
CA LEU A 461 -63.89 -4.82 6.99
C LEU A 461 -64.05 -6.35 7.02
N SER A 462 -63.13 -7.08 7.65
CA SER A 462 -63.26 -8.54 7.78
C SER A 462 -64.46 -8.93 8.64
N THR A 463 -64.77 -8.19 9.72
CA THR A 463 -65.99 -8.44 10.49
C THR A 463 -67.26 -8.16 9.70
N TYR A 464 -67.25 -7.19 8.76
CA TYR A 464 -68.39 -6.92 7.87
C TYR A 464 -68.56 -7.98 6.77
N GLU A 465 -67.48 -8.63 6.32
CA GLU A 465 -67.56 -9.75 5.36
C GLU A 465 -67.93 -11.08 6.03
N GLU A 466 -67.53 -11.31 7.28
CA GLU A 466 -67.93 -12.48 8.07
C GLU A 466 -69.36 -12.37 8.61
N ASP A 467 -69.82 -11.16 8.99
CA ASP A 467 -71.22 -10.87 9.31
C ASP A 467 -72.02 -10.58 8.03
N ASN A 468 -72.16 -11.61 7.18
CA ASN A 468 -73.14 -11.70 6.09
C ASN A 468 -74.60 -11.71 6.62
N ILE A 469 -74.90 -10.83 7.58
CA ILE A 469 -76.24 -10.55 8.06
C ILE A 469 -76.82 -9.52 7.10
N GLU A 470 -77.51 -10.02 6.08
CA GLU A 470 -78.46 -9.23 5.30
C GLU A 470 -79.35 -8.44 6.27
N HIS A 471 -79.16 -7.13 6.33
CA HIS A 471 -80.13 -6.25 6.95
C HIS A 471 -81.39 -6.26 6.08
N LEU A 472 -82.28 -7.23 6.34
CA LEU A 472 -83.66 -7.25 5.89
C LEU A 472 -84.32 -5.97 6.42
N TYR A 473 -84.47 -4.98 5.54
CA TYR A 473 -85.34 -3.84 5.77
C TYR A 473 -86.78 -4.37 5.88
N MET A 474 -87.30 -4.47 7.11
CA MET A 474 -88.75 -4.55 7.29
C MET A 474 -89.34 -3.19 6.92
N SER A 475 -89.96 -3.10 5.74
CA SER A 475 -90.91 -2.04 5.43
C SER A 475 -92.18 -2.27 6.25
N PRO A 476 -92.75 -1.23 6.90
CA PRO A 476 -94.02 -1.36 7.60
C PRO A 476 -95.17 -1.33 6.58
N GLU A 477 -96.01 -2.38 6.57
CA GLU A 477 -97.41 -2.32 6.15
C GLU A 477 -98.33 -2.39 7.38
#